data_AF-A0A7K3PEV6-F1
#
_entry.id   AF-A0A7K3PEV6-F1
#
_cell.length_a   1.000
_cell.length_b   1.000
_cell.length_c   1.000
_cell.angle_alpha   90.00
_cell.angle_beta   90.00
_cell.angle_gamma   90.00
#
_symmetry.space_group_name_H-M   'P 1'
#
loop_
_entity.id
_entity.type
_entity.pdbx_description
1 polymer ?
#
loop_
_entity_poly.entity_id
_entity_poly.type
_entity_poly.pdbx_seq_one_letter_code
_entity_poly.pdbx_strand_id
1 'polypeptide(L)' 'PHELSGGLAQRAATALALVGDAPLLLADEPTTGLDRDLVDRTVDELRRHVDKGAGRALLMITHDLAAAERVADR' A
#
# COMPACT_ATOMS: atom_id res chain seq x y z
N PRO A 1 -2.11 8.72 -18.73
CA PRO A 1 -2.44 7.54 -17.90
C PRO A 1 -3.96 7.33 -17.82
N HIS A 2 -4.58 6.99 -18.96
CA HIS A 2 -6.03 6.78 -19.10
C HIS A 2 -6.37 5.37 -19.59
N GLU A 3 -5.36 4.54 -19.85
CA GLU A 3 -5.49 3.17 -20.35
C GLU A 3 -5.45 2.12 -19.24
N LEU A 4 -5.14 2.54 -18.00
CA LEU A 4 -5.09 1.65 -16.85
C LEU A 4 -6.41 1.73 -16.09
N SER A 5 -6.97 0.56 -15.74
CA SER A 5 -8.03 0.49 -14.74
C SER A 5 -7.53 1.04 -13.40
N GLY A 6 -8.44 1.47 -12.51
CA GLY A 6 -8.08 1.99 -11.19
C GLY A 6 -7.14 1.05 -10.42
N GLY A 7 -7.43 -0.25 -10.43
CA GLY A 7 -6.55 -1.26 -9.82
C GLY A 7 -5.18 -1.41 -10.49
N LEU A 8 -5.09 -1.24 -11.81
CA LEU A 8 -3.80 -1.27 -12.52
C LEU A 8 -2.96 -0.03 -12.20
N ALA A 9 -3.58 1.15 -12.17
CA ALA A 9 -2.92 2.40 -11.78
C ALA A 9 -2.42 2.32 -10.33
N GLN A 10 -3.22 1.75 -9.42
CA GLN A 10 -2.84 1.54 -8.03
C GLN A 10 -1.64 0.61 -7.89
N ARG A 11 -1.64 -0.54 -8.57
CA ARG A 11 -0.51 -1.49 -8.54
C ARG A 11 0.77 -0.88 -9.12
N ALA A 12 0.66 -0.09 -10.18
CA ALA A 12 1.80 0.63 -10.74
C ALA A 12 2.35 1.68 -9.74
N ALA A 13 1.47 2.42 -9.06
CA ALA A 13 1.87 3.37 -8.02
C ALA A 13 2.55 2.69 -6.83
N THR A 14 1.99 1.58 -6.33
CA THR A 14 2.61 0.77 -5.26
C THR A 14 3.96 0.23 -5.70
N ALA A 15 4.08 -0.30 -6.93
CA ALA A 15 5.36 -0.79 -7.44
C ALA A 15 6.41 0.34 -7.53
N LEU A 16 6.01 1.54 -8.01
CA LEU A 16 6.88 2.72 -8.07
C LEU A 16 7.33 3.18 -6.68
N ALA A 17 6.44 3.13 -5.69
CA ALA A 17 6.78 3.47 -4.30
C ALA A 17 7.77 2.45 -3.68
N LEU A 18 7.73 1.19 -4.11
CA LEU A 18 8.57 0.12 -3.58
C LEU A 18 9.91 -0.06 -4.31
N VAL A 19 10.08 0.47 -5.53
CA VAL A 19 11.26 0.20 -6.38
C VAL A 19 12.54 0.87 -5.87
N GLY A 20 12.42 2.01 -5.19
CA GLY A 20 13.54 2.87 -4.81
C GLY A 20 14.19 2.56 -3.46
N ASP A 21 13.83 1.43 -2.85
CA ASP A 21 14.28 1.05 -1.51
C ASP A 21 14.07 2.14 -0.44
N ALA A 22 12.97 2.90 -0.57
CA ALA A 22 12.69 4.02 0.31
C ALA A 22 12.66 3.60 1.80
N PRO A 23 13.19 4.42 2.72
CA PRO A 23 13.11 4.15 4.17
C PRO A 23 11.74 4.52 4.76
N LEU A 24 10.92 5.30 4.05
CA LEU A 24 9.58 5.67 4.46
C LEU A 24 8.64 5.64 3.27
N LEU A 25 7.51 4.94 3.43
CA LEU A 25 6.44 4.91 2.46
C LEU A 25 5.22 5.64 3.04
N LEU A 26 4.70 6.61 2.29
CA LEU A 26 3.47 7.33 2.61
C LEU A 26 2.38 6.85 1.66
N ALA A 27 1.32 6.24 2.20
CA ALA A 27 0.23 5.68 1.43
C ALA A 27 -1.08 6.39 1.79
N ASP A 28 -1.53 7.31 0.94
CA ASP A 28 -2.77 8.06 1.14
C ASP A 28 -3.93 7.37 0.41
N GLU A 29 -4.86 6.82 1.18
CA GLU A 29 -6.04 6.08 0.74
C GLU A 29 -5.74 5.01 -0.34
N PRO A 30 -4.74 4.11 -0.11
CA PRO A 30 -4.14 3.28 -1.14
C PRO A 30 -5.04 2.15 -1.66
N THR A 31 -6.23 1.99 -1.09
CA THR A 31 -7.18 0.91 -1.36
C THR A 31 -8.48 1.42 -1.97
N THR A 32 -8.60 2.74 -2.19
CA THR A 32 -9.82 3.36 -2.71
C THR A 32 -10.21 2.80 -4.07
N GLY A 33 -11.47 2.36 -4.20
CA GLY A 33 -12.03 1.84 -5.45
C GLY A 33 -11.52 0.45 -5.85
N LEU A 34 -10.80 -0.25 -4.97
CA LEU A 34 -10.43 -1.64 -5.15
C LEU A 34 -11.52 -2.58 -4.63
N ASP A 35 -11.63 -3.76 -5.22
CA ASP A 35 -12.40 -4.86 -4.65
C ASP A 35 -11.71 -5.45 -3.41
N ARG A 36 -12.45 -6.25 -2.62
CA ARG A 36 -11.99 -6.82 -1.34
C ARG A 36 -10.68 -7.61 -1.47
N ASP A 37 -10.53 -8.39 -2.55
CA ASP A 37 -9.33 -9.20 -2.79
C ASP A 37 -8.12 -8.34 -3.13
N LEU A 38 -8.32 -7.26 -3.89
CA LEU A 38 -7.28 -6.30 -4.24
C LEU A 38 -6.88 -5.43 -3.05
N VAL A 39 -7.82 -5.07 -2.16
CA VAL A 39 -7.51 -4.40 -0.89
C VAL A 39 -6.52 -5.23 -0.08
N ASP A 40 -6.87 -6.50 0.18
CA ASP A 40 -6.06 -7.41 0.99
C ASP A 40 -4.65 -7.60 0.40
N ARG A 41 -4.55 -7.80 -0.93
CA ARG A 41 -3.24 -7.91 -1.60
C ARG A 41 -2.41 -6.64 -1.50
N THR A 42 -3.03 -5.48 -1.67
CA THR A 42 -2.33 -4.18 -1.63
C THR A 42 -1.78 -3.92 -0.23
N VAL A 43 -2.60 -4.17 0.78
CA VAL A 43 -2.23 -4.09 2.20
C VAL A 43 -1.06 -5.03 2.51
N ASP A 44 -1.11 -6.29 2.07
CA ASP A 44 -0.04 -7.25 2.30
C ASP A 44 1.28 -6.82 1.61
N GLU A 45 1.23 -6.20 0.43
CA GLU A 45 2.42 -5.63 -0.24
C GLU A 45 3.00 -4.43 0.52
N LEU A 46 2.15 -3.55 1.02
CA LEU A 46 2.58 -2.40 1.80
C LEU A 46 3.25 -2.86 3.11
N ARG A 47 2.68 -3.87 3.79
CA ARG A 47 3.27 -4.45 4.99
C ARG A 47 4.61 -5.14 4.71
N ARG A 48 4.74 -5.83 3.58
CA ARG A 48 6.03 -6.39 3.15
C ARG A 48 7.14 -5.34 3.03
N HIS A 49 6.80 -4.06 2.80
CA HIS A 49 7.81 -3.01 2.77
C HIS A 49 8.53 -2.86 4.12
N VAL A 50 7.79 -2.84 5.23
CA VAL A 50 8.36 -2.72 6.58
C VAL A 50 9.05 -4.01 7.03
N ASP A 51 8.58 -5.17 6.57
CA ASP A 51 9.19 -6.47 6.87
C ASP A 51 10.58 -6.68 6.23
N LYS A 52 10.97 -5.86 5.23
CA LYS A 52 12.25 -6.01 4.52
C LYS A 52 13.49 -5.66 5.35
N GLY A 53 13.34 -5.02 6.51
CA GLY A 53 14.47 -4.79 7.42
C GLY A 53 14.37 -3.51 8.24
N ALA A 54 15.31 -3.36 9.17
CA ALA A 54 15.40 -2.19 10.04
C ALA A 54 15.62 -0.89 9.24
N GLY A 55 15.02 0.21 9.71
CA GLY A 55 15.13 1.53 9.07
C GLY A 55 14.04 1.81 8.02
N ARG A 56 13.00 0.98 7.97
CA ARG A 56 11.85 1.15 7.09
C ARG A 56 10.61 1.48 7.90
N ALA A 57 9.76 2.33 7.34
CA ALA A 57 8.50 2.73 7.97
C ALA A 57 7.41 2.88 6.91
N LEU A 58 6.17 2.68 7.35
CA LEU A 58 4.96 2.88 6.55
C LEU A 58 4.00 3.77 7.34
N LEU A 59 3.58 4.88 6.75
CA LEU A 59 2.44 5.67 7.21
C LEU A 59 1.31 5.49 6.20
N MET A 60 0.21 4.89 6.66
CA MET A 60 -0.99 4.71 5.86
C MET A 60 -2.10 5.63 6.38
N ILE A 61 -2.72 6.37 5.47
CA ILE A 61 -3.93 7.15 5.72
C ILE A 61 -5.08 6.37 5.09
N THR A 62 -6.07 6.00 5.89
CA THR A 62 -7.26 5.32 5.38
C THR A 62 -8.46 5.51 6.30
N HIS A 63 -9.66 5.44 5.73
CA HIS A 63 -10.91 5.29 6.47
C HIS A 63 -11.35 3.83 6.64
N ASP A 64 -10.65 2.85 6.04
CA ASP A 64 -10.93 1.43 6.19
C ASP A 64 -10.22 0.85 7.42
N LEU A 65 -10.98 0.61 8.48
CA LEU A 65 -10.46 0.04 9.73
C LEU A 65 -9.88 -1.37 9.54
N ALA A 66 -10.45 -2.19 8.66
CA ALA A 66 -9.97 -3.56 8.45
C ALA A 66 -8.61 -3.57 7.74
N ALA A 67 -8.38 -2.62 6.83
CA ALA A 67 -7.07 -2.41 6.22
C ALA A 67 -6.07 -1.88 7.26
N ALA A 68 -6.48 -0.94 8.10
CA ALA A 68 -5.65 -0.37 9.17
C ALA A 68 -5.16 -1.44 10.15
N GLU A 69 -6.05 -2.27 10.70
CA GLU A 69 -5.70 -3.33 11.66
C GLU A 69 -4.69 -4.34 11.12
N ARG A 70 -4.68 -4.53 9.79
CA ARG A 70 -3.83 -5.53 9.13
C ARG A 70 -2.42 -5.01 8.86
N VAL A 71 -2.26 -3.70 8.69
CA VAL A 71 -0.97 -3.03 8.44
C VAL A 71 -0.35 -2.44 9.70
N ALA A 72 -1.18 -1.91 10.60
CA ALA A 72 -0.72 -1.17 11.75
C ALA A 72 -0.04 -2.08 12.79
N ASP A 73 1.10 -1.63 13.28
CA ASP A 73 1.73 -2.20 14.48
C ASP A 73 1.27 -1.48 15.76
N ARG A 74 0.61 -0.33 15.60
CA ARG A 74 0.14 0.58 16.66
C ARG A 74 -1.11 1.33 16.24
#